data_AF-A0A7N6BLS8-F1
#
_entry.id   AF-A0A7N6BLS8-F1
#
_cell.length_a   1.000
_cell.length_b   1.000
_cell.length_c   1.000
_cell.angle_alpha   90.00
_cell.angle_beta   90.00
_cell.angle_gamma   90.00
#
_symmetry.space_group_name_H-M   'P 1'
#
loop_
_entity.id
_entity.type
_entity.pdbx_description
1 polymer ?
#
loop_
_entity_poly.entity_id
_entity_poly.type
_entity_poly.pdbx_seq_one_letter_code
_entity_poly.pdbx_strand_id
1 'polypeptide(L)'
;MDEEYDVIVLGTGLTECILSGIMSVNGKKVLHMDRNPYYGGESSSITPLEELYKRFTLPDSPPESMGRGRDWNVDLIPKFLMDR
;
A
#
# COMPACT_ATOMS: atom_id res chain seq x y z
N MET A 1 -6.95 -22.51 2.62
CA MET A 1 -5.53 -22.11 2.63
C MET A 1 -4.74 -23.39 2.66
N ASP A 2 -3.65 -23.47 1.91
CA ASP A 2 -2.80 -24.66 2.00
C ASP A 2 -2.07 -24.66 3.35
N GLU A 3 -1.65 -25.82 3.81
CA GLU A 3 -0.99 -25.94 5.12
C GLU A 3 0.50 -25.57 5.07
N GLU A 4 1.13 -25.69 3.90
CA GLU A 4 2.57 -25.48 3.72
C GLU A 4 2.89 -24.52 2.57
N TYR A 5 3.87 -23.64 2.82
CA TYR A 5 4.43 -22.65 1.91
C TYR A 5 5.95 -22.60 2.11
N ASP A 6 6.70 -22.32 1.04
CA ASP A 6 8.16 -22.15 1.13
C ASP A 6 8.55 -20.86 1.86
N VAL A 7 7.73 -19.81 1.69
CA VAL A 7 7.95 -18.48 2.29
C VAL A 7 6.61 -17.88 2.71
N ILE A 8 6.55 -17.34 3.92
CA ILE A 8 5.43 -16.51 4.39
C ILE A 8 5.92 -15.07 4.51
N VAL A 9 5.23 -14.14 3.85
CA VAL A 9 5.50 -12.71 3.89
C VAL A 9 4.37 -12.01 4.61
N LEU A 10 4.70 -11.25 5.66
CA LEU A 10 3.77 -10.50 6.49
C LEU A 10 3.92 -9.01 6.23
N GLY A 11 2.84 -8.38 5.77
CA GLY A 11 2.81 -6.98 5.37
C GLY A 11 3.00 -6.80 3.87
N THR A 12 2.36 -5.79 3.32
CA THR A 12 2.34 -5.49 1.87
C THR A 12 3.01 -4.17 1.53
N GLY A 13 4.01 -3.78 2.32
CA GLY A 13 4.88 -2.65 2.00
C GLY A 13 5.67 -2.89 0.72
N LEU A 14 6.25 -1.82 0.17
CA LEU A 14 7.00 -1.89 -1.09
C LEU A 14 8.12 -2.93 -1.03
N THR A 15 8.88 -2.97 0.06
CA THR A 15 9.97 -3.94 0.27
C THR A 15 9.47 -5.38 0.25
N GLU A 16 8.44 -5.67 1.03
CA GLU A 16 7.84 -7.01 1.15
C GLU A 16 7.27 -7.49 -0.19
N CYS A 17 6.58 -6.60 -0.92
CA CYS A 17 6.05 -6.89 -2.26
C CYS A 17 7.14 -7.21 -3.27
N ILE A 18 8.25 -6.46 -3.29
CA ILE A 18 9.37 -6.73 -4.19
C ILE A 18 10.01 -8.09 -3.86
N LEU A 19 10.26 -8.37 -2.57
CA LEU A 19 10.83 -9.65 -2.14
C LEU A 19 9.89 -10.83 -2.45
N SER A 20 8.59 -10.69 -2.19
CA SER A 20 7.55 -11.67 -2.51
C SER A 20 7.54 -12.00 -4.01
N GLY A 21 7.61 -10.97 -4.86
CA GLY A 21 7.71 -11.12 -6.31
C GLY A 21 8.97 -11.87 -6.76
N ILE A 22 10.14 -11.49 -6.24
CA ILE A 22 11.42 -12.16 -6.55
C ILE A 22 11.38 -13.64 -6.13
N MET A 23 10.87 -13.95 -4.93
CA MET A 23 10.77 -15.33 -4.45
C MET A 23 9.82 -16.17 -5.33
N SER A 24 8.69 -15.59 -5.73
CA SER A 24 7.73 -16.24 -6.64
C SER A 24 8.35 -16.52 -8.00
N VAL A 25 9.09 -15.56 -8.57
CA VAL A 25 9.84 -15.74 -9.84
C VAL A 25 10.89 -16.85 -9.72
N ASN A 26 11.51 -17.00 -8.55
CA ASN A 26 12.46 -18.09 -8.26
C ASN A 26 11.79 -19.43 -7.92
N GLY A 27 10.49 -19.58 -8.18
CA GLY A 27 9.76 -20.85 -8.06
C GLY A 27 9.34 -21.22 -6.63
N LYS A 28 9.37 -20.27 -5.69
CA LYS A 28 8.89 -20.50 -4.31
C LYS A 28 7.38 -20.36 -4.23
N LYS A 29 6.74 -21.23 -3.49
CA LYS A 29 5.32 -21.11 -3.10
C LYS A 29 5.21 -20.09 -1.95
N VAL A 30 4.80 -18.87 -2.27
CA VAL A 30 4.75 -17.75 -1.31
C VAL A 30 3.33 -17.54 -0.79
N LEU A 31 3.19 -17.42 0.53
CA LEU A 31 2.00 -16.88 1.16
C LEU A 31 2.25 -15.43 1.58
N HIS A 32 1.60 -14.48 0.92
CA HIS A 32 1.76 -13.06 1.20
C HIS A 32 0.46 -12.49 1.76
N MET A 33 0.49 -12.02 3.00
CA MET A 33 -0.70 -11.54 3.72
C MET A 33 -0.42 -10.27 4.51
N ASP A 34 -1.49 -9.52 4.80
CA ASP A 34 -1.45 -8.32 5.63
C ASP A 34 -2.58 -8.37 6.66
N ARG A 35 -2.37 -7.74 7.81
CA ARG A 35 -3.42 -7.54 8.82
C ARG A 35 -4.31 -6.36 8.48
N ASN A 36 -3.80 -5.41 7.69
CA ASN A 36 -4.52 -4.23 7.29
C ASN A 36 -5.51 -4.58 6.17
N PRO A 37 -6.68 -3.94 6.12
CA PRO A 37 -7.64 -4.13 5.03
C PRO A 37 -7.24 -3.39 3.73
N TYR A 38 -5.98 -2.98 3.61
CA TYR A 38 -5.43 -2.21 2.49
C TYR A 38 -3.97 -2.58 2.23
N TYR A 39 -3.48 -2.29 1.02
CA TYR A 39 -2.10 -2.55 0.62
C TYR A 39 -1.14 -1.42 1.01
N GLY A 40 0.16 -1.72 1.05
CA GLY A 40 1.23 -0.73 1.12
C GLY A 40 1.76 -0.46 2.52
N GLY A 41 1.09 -0.94 3.58
CA GLY A 41 1.51 -0.72 4.97
C GLY A 41 1.77 0.77 5.27
N GLU A 42 2.94 1.07 5.85
CA GLU A 42 3.37 2.45 6.11
C GLU A 42 3.61 3.27 4.83
N SER A 43 3.88 2.61 3.70
CA SER A 43 4.04 3.21 2.37
C SER A 43 2.74 3.17 1.54
N SER A 44 1.58 3.08 2.18
CA SER A 44 0.28 3.06 1.50
C SER A 44 -0.05 4.38 0.81
N SER A 45 -0.84 4.27 -0.26
CA SER A 45 -1.48 5.42 -0.93
C SER A 45 -2.93 5.52 -0.49
N ILE A 46 -3.37 6.71 -0.13
CA ILE A 46 -4.72 6.96 0.39
C ILE A 46 -5.59 7.59 -0.69
N THR A 47 -6.76 7.01 -0.86
CA THR A 47 -7.82 7.49 -1.73
C THR A 47 -9.19 7.06 -1.16
N PRO A 48 -10.24 7.88 -1.27
CA PRO A 48 -10.27 9.24 -1.80
C PRO A 48 -9.72 10.25 -0.79
N LEU A 49 -9.63 11.53 -1.18
CA LEU A 49 -9.07 12.62 -0.37
C LEU A 49 -9.74 12.74 1.02
N GLU A 50 -11.02 12.41 1.15
CA GLU A 50 -11.76 12.41 2.41
C GLU A 50 -11.16 11.42 3.43
N GLU A 51 -10.66 10.25 3.00
CA GLU A 51 -10.00 9.29 3.90
C GLU A 51 -8.63 9.79 4.36
N LEU A 52 -7.94 10.61 3.55
CA LEU A 52 -6.70 11.28 3.97
C LEU A 52 -6.98 12.27 5.10
N TYR A 53 -8.00 13.11 4.95
CA TYR A 53 -8.42 14.07 5.98
C TYR A 53 -8.80 13.37 7.28
N LYS A 54 -9.58 12.29 7.19
CA LYS A 54 -9.96 11.45 8.33
C LYS A 54 -8.73 10.85 9.02
N ARG A 55 -7.77 10.31 8.26
CA ARG A 55 -6.54 9.72 8.84
C ARG A 55 -5.76 10.74 9.66
N PHE A 56 -5.62 11.97 9.18
CA PHE A 56 -4.90 13.03 9.87
C PHE A 56 -5.76 13.81 10.87
N THR A 57 -6.99 13.35 11.13
CA THR A 57 -7.94 13.97 12.08
C THR A 57 -8.16 15.46 11.77
N LEU A 58 -8.25 15.80 10.49
CA LEU A 58 -8.54 17.17 10.06
C LEU A 58 -10.02 17.48 10.33
N PRO A 59 -10.33 18.69 10.82
CA PRO A 59 -11.67 19.02 11.32
C PRO A 59 -12.71 19.19 10.21
N ASP A 60 -12.28 19.65 9.03
CA ASP A 60 -13.17 19.95 7.90
C ASP A 60 -13.12 18.85 6.84
N SER A 61 -14.15 18.75 6.00
CA SER A 61 -14.04 17.98 4.75
C SER A 61 -13.08 18.69 3.77
N PRO A 62 -12.48 17.98 2.80
CA PRO A 62 -11.73 18.64 1.75
C PRO A 62 -12.56 19.74 1.07
N PRO A 63 -12.01 20.94 0.85
CA PRO A 63 -12.75 22.04 0.23
C PRO A 63 -13.07 21.74 -1.24
N GLU A 64 -14.18 22.29 -1.76
CA GLU A 64 -14.61 22.08 -3.15
C GLU A 64 -13.54 22.44 -4.18
N SER A 65 -12.65 23.38 -3.86
CA SER A 65 -11.52 23.79 -4.70
C SER A 65 -10.51 22.67 -4.96
N MET A 66 -10.48 21.60 -4.15
CA MET A 66 -9.63 20.42 -4.36
C MET A 66 -10.23 19.42 -5.35
N GLY A 67 -11.40 19.70 -5.91
CA GLY A 67 -12.01 18.89 -6.97
C GLY A 67 -12.57 17.57 -6.46
N ARG A 68 -12.58 16.54 -7.32
CA ARG A 68 -13.15 15.24 -6.99
C ARG A 68 -12.17 14.44 -6.13
N GLY A 69 -12.58 14.04 -4.92
CA GLY A 69 -11.71 13.30 -3.98
C GLY A 69 -11.10 12.01 -4.56
N ARG A 70 -11.79 11.33 -5.48
CA ARG A 70 -11.30 10.10 -6.15
C ARG A 70 -10.13 10.33 -7.12
N ASP A 71 -9.90 11.57 -7.55
CA ASP A 71 -8.80 11.90 -8.46
C ASP A 71 -7.46 12.01 -7.67
N TRP A 72 -7.53 11.97 -6.33
CA TRP A 72 -6.38 11.99 -5.44
C TRP A 72 -5.92 10.57 -5.08
N ASN A 73 -4.61 10.36 -5.18
CA ASN A 73 -3.89 9.20 -4.65
C ASN A 73 -2.67 9.75 -3.93
N VAL A 74 -2.73 9.78 -2.59
CA VAL A 74 -1.71 10.44 -1.77
C VAL A 74 -0.88 9.39 -1.04
N ASP A 75 0.34 9.19 -1.52
CA ASP A 75 1.32 8.32 -0.85
C ASP A 75 1.72 8.91 0.50
N LEU A 76 1.69 8.10 1.55
CA LEU A 76 2.15 8.51 2.88
C LEU A 76 3.66 8.75 2.93
N ILE A 77 4.43 8.00 2.13
CA ILE A 77 5.89 8.10 2.04
C ILE A 77 6.28 8.13 0.56
N PRO A 78 6.06 9.24 -0.15
CA PRO A 78 6.38 9.34 -1.58
C PRO A 78 7.89 9.28 -1.79
N LYS A 79 8.32 8.48 -2.77
CA LYS A 79 9.72 8.37 -3.19
C LYS A 79 9.79 8.32 -4.71
N PHE A 80 10.76 9.00 -5.30
CA PHE A 80 11.04 8.88 -6.72
C PHE A 80 11.95 7.68 -7.00
N LEU A 81 11.80 7.11 -8.19
CA LEU A 81 12.72 6.14 -8.76
C LEU A 81 13.73 6.89 -9.61
N MET A 82 15.01 6.68 -9.37
CA MET A 82 16.06 7.24 -10.20
C MET A 82 16.12 6.47 -11.53
N ASP A 83 16.03 7.19 -12.64
CA ASP A 83 16.38 6.64 -13.94
C ASP A 83 17.91 6.59 -14.10
N ARG A 84 18.39 5.70 -14.97
CA ARG A 84 19.83 5.51 -15.22
C ARG A 84 20.43 6.60 -16.09
#